data_AF-A0A4V1S645-F1
#
_entry.id   AF-A0A4V1S645-F1
#
_cell.length_a   1.000
_cell.length_b   1.000
_cell.length_c   1.000
_cell.angle_alpha   90.00
_cell.angle_beta   90.00
_cell.angle_gamma   90.00
#
_symmetry.space_group_name_H-M   'P 1'
#
loop_
_entity.id
_entity.type
_entity.pdbx_description
1 polymer ?
#
loop_
_entity_poly.entity_id
_entity_poly.type
_entity_poly.pdbx_seq_one_letter_code
_entity_poly.pdbx_strand_id
1 'polypeptide(L)'
;MTFSRRKLALTGLLIILSTALGLLWITGGPSSGEKQYGSTRKVRSQREAPSHEEALQRAVDDVRQARKERKPPKGPYSLTEAEIDLFLSRRGRNVASLLFVISCTHDRSYLDQIRALPDSPMKQLVLLLHEPEDAGKLEPAQAFSGLSPDNKLAGVALARVLQDLGRTDDAAGVLARVPTMPDTSGFQTELMEEFAAAREIFGKERGFELLENHGQYWPANLSHAYLRTYLDSLDFAAVVGDGNMETSEARDVAGGFLHEIGYPGNSLDQEALVAMRDWIASNSSGSRTPEVTNLIDRINGELNSIFLGGMKEHARFLRMREEERWNYLLESYAR
;
A
#
# COMPACT_ATOMS: atom_id res chain seq x y z
N MET A 1 20.18 -15.82 3.61
CA MET A 1 20.22 -14.75 4.64
C MET A 1 18.87 -14.66 5.31
N THR A 2 18.79 -14.95 6.61
CA THR A 2 17.53 -15.01 7.38
C THR A 2 17.03 -13.60 7.71
N PHE A 3 16.15 -13.05 6.88
CA PHE A 3 15.41 -11.83 7.19
C PHE A 3 14.40 -12.12 8.31
N SER A 4 14.63 -11.53 9.50
CA SER A 4 13.83 -11.75 10.70
C SER A 4 12.41 -11.21 10.57
N ARG A 5 11.42 -12.09 10.78
CA ARG A 5 9.96 -11.86 10.81
C ARG A 5 9.49 -10.76 11.78
N ARG A 6 10.35 -10.29 12.69
CA ARG A 6 10.05 -9.13 13.56
C ARG A 6 10.11 -7.79 12.82
N LYS A 7 10.75 -7.71 11.64
CA LYS A 7 10.94 -6.45 10.93
C LYS A 7 9.66 -5.90 10.32
N LEU A 8 8.76 -6.70 9.71
CA LEU A 8 7.57 -6.18 9.03
C LEU A 8 6.54 -5.53 10.00
N ALA A 9 6.24 -6.17 11.13
CA ALA A 9 5.41 -5.56 12.17
C ALA A 9 6.08 -4.35 12.84
N LEU A 10 7.42 -4.34 12.93
CA LEU A 10 8.17 -3.15 13.34
C LEU A 10 8.19 -2.08 12.25
N THR A 11 8.11 -2.40 10.97
CA THR A 11 8.23 -1.43 9.86
C THR A 11 6.96 -0.59 9.75
N GLY A 12 5.78 -1.21 9.87
CA GLY A 12 4.52 -0.46 10.01
C GLY A 12 4.49 0.42 11.26
N LEU A 13 5.04 -0.07 12.39
CA LEU A 13 5.15 0.73 13.63
C LEU A 13 6.22 1.84 13.54
N LEU A 14 7.32 1.61 12.82
CA LEU A 14 8.42 2.57 12.60
C LEU A 14 8.01 3.67 11.64
N ILE A 15 7.20 3.37 10.61
CA ILE A 15 6.61 4.39 9.73
C ILE A 15 5.63 5.26 10.55
N ILE A 16 4.80 4.65 11.40
CA ILE A 16 3.89 5.39 12.29
C ILE A 16 4.65 6.23 13.35
N LEU A 17 5.71 5.70 13.95
CA LEU A 17 6.51 6.41 14.97
C LEU A 17 7.46 7.46 14.39
N SER A 18 8.05 7.23 13.21
CA SER A 18 8.95 8.20 12.56
C SER A 18 8.19 9.45 12.11
N THR A 19 6.95 9.29 11.64
CA THR A 19 6.07 10.41 11.29
C THR A 19 5.70 11.23 12.54
N ALA A 20 5.44 10.56 13.68
CA ALA A 20 5.17 11.23 14.96
C ALA A 20 6.40 11.94 15.56
N LEU A 21 7.60 11.39 15.40
CA LEU A 21 8.86 11.99 15.87
C LEU A 21 9.32 13.17 15.01
N GLY A 22 9.07 13.15 13.70
CA GLY A 22 9.32 14.30 12.81
C GLY A 22 8.49 15.53 13.17
N LEU A 23 7.27 15.33 13.68
CA LEU A 23 6.36 16.41 14.10
C LEU A 23 6.77 17.08 15.42
N LEU A 24 7.48 16.37 16.31
CA LEU A 24 7.96 16.89 17.60
C LEU A 24 9.14 17.87 17.47
N TRP A 25 9.85 17.87 16.34
CA TRP A 25 10.98 18.77 16.11
C TRP A 25 10.60 20.09 15.44
N ILE A 26 9.42 20.19 14.83
CA ILE A 26 9.00 21.37 14.05
C ILE A 26 8.21 22.39 14.89
N THR A 27 7.63 21.98 16.03
CA THR A 27 6.75 22.85 16.85
C THR A 27 7.40 23.45 18.10
N GLY A 28 8.71 23.21 18.32
CA GLY A 28 9.44 23.69 19.50
C GLY A 28 10.02 25.10 19.37
N GLY A 29 9.17 26.12 19.18
CA GLY A 29 9.54 27.55 19.30
C GLY A 29 8.92 28.17 20.55
N PRO A 30 9.64 28.93 21.39
CA PRO A 30 9.10 29.47 22.64
C PRO A 30 8.17 30.66 22.36
N SER A 31 6.87 30.51 22.65
CA SER A 31 5.92 31.65 22.62
C SER A 31 6.02 32.46 23.91
N SER A 32 6.36 33.74 23.77
CA SER A 32 6.38 34.75 24.84
C SER A 32 4.99 34.97 25.44
N GLY A 33 4.91 34.93 26.77
CA GLY A 33 3.67 35.14 27.52
C GLY A 33 3.23 36.61 27.57
N GLU A 34 1.91 36.81 27.45
CA GLU A 34 1.25 38.07 27.74
C GLU A 34 0.09 37.81 28.71
N LYS A 35 0.08 38.52 29.84
CA LYS A 35 -0.95 38.41 30.88
C LYS A 35 -2.14 39.30 30.52
N GLN A 36 -3.35 38.75 30.50
CA GLN A 36 -4.58 39.56 30.50
C GLN A 36 -5.53 39.17 31.63
N TYR A 37 -6.01 40.21 32.32
CA TYR A 37 -6.89 40.19 33.48
C TYR A 37 -8.37 40.07 33.08
N GLY A 38 -9.07 39.13 33.71
CA GLY A 38 -10.43 39.22 34.27
C GLY A 38 -11.60 39.77 33.44
N SER A 39 -12.52 38.87 33.06
CA SER A 39 -13.98 39.15 33.04
C SER A 39 -14.77 37.85 33.17
N THR A 40 -15.43 37.65 34.32
CA THR A 40 -16.25 36.47 34.63
C THR A 40 -17.65 36.62 34.08
N ARG A 41 -17.82 36.28 32.79
CA ARG A 41 -19.12 35.92 32.22
C ARG A 41 -19.16 34.39 32.15
N LYS A 42 -20.13 33.74 32.82
CA LYS A 42 -20.40 32.30 32.66
C LYS A 42 -20.89 32.03 31.24
N VAL A 43 -19.94 31.97 30.31
CA VAL A 43 -20.12 31.38 28.99
C VAL A 43 -20.21 29.88 29.23
N ARG A 44 -21.34 29.28 28.85
CA ARG A 44 -21.51 27.83 28.71
C ARG A 44 -20.30 27.33 27.93
N SER A 45 -19.38 26.62 28.60
CA SER A 45 -18.08 26.29 28.00
C SER A 45 -18.32 25.56 26.70
N GLN A 46 -18.02 26.23 25.59
CA GLN A 46 -17.71 25.53 24.35
C GLN A 46 -16.54 24.63 24.75
N ARG A 47 -16.81 23.34 24.81
CA ARG A 47 -15.79 22.33 25.07
C ARG A 47 -14.81 22.50 23.92
N GLU A 48 -13.67 23.13 24.19
CA GLU A 48 -12.62 23.34 23.20
C GLU A 48 -12.35 21.99 22.54
N ALA A 49 -12.30 21.98 21.21
CA ALA A 49 -11.96 20.78 20.49
C ALA A 49 -10.61 20.27 21.03
N PRO A 50 -10.48 18.96 21.33
CA PRO A 50 -9.23 18.43 21.85
C PRO A 50 -8.09 18.79 20.90
N SER A 51 -6.92 19.11 21.46
CA SER A 51 -5.74 19.36 20.64
C SER A 51 -5.43 18.14 19.76
N HIS A 52 -4.68 18.34 18.68
CA HIS A 52 -4.27 17.23 17.81
C HIS A 52 -3.51 16.13 18.59
N GLU A 53 -2.66 16.54 19.52
CA GLU A 53 -1.91 15.63 20.41
C GLU A 53 -2.84 14.82 21.32
N GLU A 54 -3.86 15.45 21.92
CA GLU A 54 -4.85 14.73 22.72
C GLU A 54 -5.67 13.75 21.88
N ALA A 55 -6.06 14.16 20.66
CA ALA A 55 -6.80 13.31 19.74
C ALA A 55 -5.97 12.08 19.31
N LEU A 56 -4.68 12.28 19.02
CA LEU A 56 -3.72 11.23 18.70
C LEU A 56 -3.54 10.27 19.88
N GLN A 57 -3.29 10.79 21.08
CA GLN A 57 -3.09 9.96 22.26
C GLN A 57 -4.32 9.09 22.56
N ARG A 58 -5.54 9.67 22.48
CA ARG A 58 -6.79 8.91 22.65
C ARG A 58 -6.93 7.79 21.62
N ALA A 59 -6.65 8.07 20.35
CA ALA A 59 -6.74 7.06 19.30
C ALA A 59 -5.73 5.92 19.48
N VAL A 60 -4.50 6.24 19.92
CA VAL A 60 -3.48 5.23 20.27
C VAL A 60 -3.94 4.36 21.44
N ASP A 61 -4.50 4.96 22.49
CA ASP A 61 -4.98 4.23 23.65
C ASP A 61 -6.17 3.34 23.32
N ASP A 62 -7.07 3.79 22.44
CA ASP A 62 -8.17 2.99 21.89
C ASP A 62 -7.67 1.74 21.16
N VAL A 63 -6.69 1.89 20.26
CA VAL A 63 -6.07 0.76 19.55
C VAL A 63 -5.39 -0.21 20.54
N ARG A 64 -4.65 0.33 21.52
CA ARG A 64 -4.01 -0.49 22.55
C ARG A 64 -5.02 -1.28 23.36
N GLN A 65 -6.13 -0.66 23.75
CA GLN A 65 -7.19 -1.30 24.51
C GLN A 65 -7.88 -2.39 23.68
N ALA A 66 -8.24 -2.11 22.43
CA ALA A 66 -8.82 -3.10 21.52
C ALA A 66 -7.89 -4.31 21.29
N ARG A 67 -6.57 -4.09 21.22
CA ARG A 67 -5.59 -5.18 21.14
C ARG A 67 -5.53 -6.05 22.39
N LYS A 68 -5.70 -5.49 23.58
CA LYS A 68 -5.74 -6.26 24.84
C LYS A 68 -7.00 -7.13 24.93
N GLU A 69 -8.11 -6.65 24.39
CA GLU A 69 -9.38 -7.37 24.33
C GLU A 69 -9.34 -8.53 23.33
N ARG A 70 -8.51 -8.42 22.28
CA ARG A 70 -8.29 -9.47 21.28
C ARG A 70 -7.36 -10.57 21.82
N LYS A 71 -7.78 -11.82 21.69
CA LYS A 71 -6.86 -12.97 21.75
C LYS A 71 -6.09 -13.04 20.42
N PRO A 72 -4.74 -13.04 20.41
CA PRO A 72 -4.01 -13.20 19.16
C PRO A 72 -4.35 -14.57 18.53
N PRO A 73 -4.39 -14.66 17.19
CA PRO A 73 -4.58 -15.93 16.51
C PRO A 73 -3.52 -16.94 16.97
N LYS A 74 -3.97 -18.16 17.26
CA LYS A 74 -3.12 -19.24 17.78
C LYS A 74 -2.66 -20.09 16.59
N GLY A 75 -1.66 -19.61 15.85
CA GLY A 75 -1.12 -20.42 14.76
C GLY A 75 0.08 -19.77 14.05
N PRO A 76 0.84 -20.55 13.27
CA PRO A 76 1.78 -19.97 12.33
C PRO A 76 1.01 -19.16 11.29
N TYR A 77 1.40 -17.91 11.08
CA TYR A 77 0.79 -17.05 10.05
C TYR A 77 1.00 -17.60 8.64
N SER A 78 1.93 -18.53 8.44
CA SER A 78 2.21 -19.17 7.15
C SER A 78 1.49 -20.51 6.99
N LEU A 79 1.28 -20.93 5.74
CA LEU A 79 0.83 -22.30 5.44
C LEU A 79 1.89 -23.31 5.90
N THR A 80 1.42 -24.46 6.38
CA THR A 80 2.23 -25.68 6.60
C THR A 80 2.36 -26.48 5.30
N GLU A 81 3.34 -27.39 5.22
CA GLU A 81 3.49 -28.28 4.05
C GLU A 81 2.21 -29.06 3.74
N ALA A 82 1.54 -29.60 4.77
CA ALA A 82 0.28 -30.32 4.61
C ALA A 82 -0.86 -29.43 4.09
N GLU A 83 -0.91 -28.16 4.52
CA GLU A 83 -1.89 -27.20 4.00
C GLU A 83 -1.59 -26.86 2.53
N ILE A 84 -0.32 -26.70 2.16
CA ILE A 84 0.10 -26.43 0.78
C ILE A 84 -0.30 -27.59 -0.14
N ASP A 85 0.04 -28.82 0.25
CA ASP A 85 -0.29 -30.02 -0.53
C ASP A 85 -1.80 -30.18 -0.68
N LEU A 86 -2.56 -29.98 0.40
CA LEU A 86 -4.01 -30.02 0.37
C LEU A 86 -4.57 -28.96 -0.59
N PHE A 87 -4.11 -27.71 -0.48
CA PHE A 87 -4.58 -26.61 -1.32
C PHE A 87 -4.29 -26.85 -2.80
N LEU A 88 -3.03 -27.16 -3.14
CA LEU A 88 -2.62 -27.41 -4.53
C LEU A 88 -3.25 -28.68 -5.11
N SER A 89 -3.61 -29.67 -4.29
CA SER A 89 -4.37 -30.84 -4.76
C SER A 89 -5.81 -30.50 -5.14
N ARG A 90 -6.40 -29.47 -4.51
CA ARG A 90 -7.80 -29.04 -4.74
C ARG A 90 -7.92 -27.98 -5.83
N ARG A 91 -6.96 -27.06 -5.91
CA ARG A 91 -6.94 -25.93 -6.85
C ARG A 91 -6.10 -26.18 -8.10
N GLY A 92 -5.25 -27.20 -8.06
CA GLY A 92 -4.24 -27.43 -9.07
C GLY A 92 -3.02 -26.53 -8.90
N ARG A 93 -2.02 -26.75 -9.76
CA ARG A 93 -0.79 -25.95 -9.81
C ARG A 93 -0.86 -24.97 -10.97
N ASN A 94 -1.70 -23.96 -10.85
CA ASN A 94 -1.75 -22.82 -11.76
C ASN A 94 -0.98 -21.62 -11.17
N VAL A 95 -0.84 -20.54 -11.93
CA VAL A 95 -0.07 -19.36 -11.52
C VAL A 95 -0.65 -18.71 -10.27
N ALA A 96 -1.96 -18.48 -10.21
CA ALA A 96 -2.64 -17.84 -9.08
C ALA A 96 -2.49 -18.68 -7.79
N SER A 97 -2.72 -19.99 -7.85
CA SER A 97 -2.58 -20.88 -6.70
C SER A 97 -1.14 -20.95 -6.18
N LEU A 98 -0.13 -20.91 -7.07
CA LEU A 98 1.27 -20.87 -6.67
C LEU A 98 1.66 -19.49 -6.11
N LEU A 99 1.15 -18.40 -6.67
CA LEU A 99 1.33 -17.05 -6.12
C LEU A 99 0.71 -16.91 -4.73
N PHE A 100 -0.47 -17.49 -4.49
CA PHE A 100 -1.08 -17.57 -3.17
C PHE A 100 -0.14 -18.28 -2.18
N VAL A 101 0.43 -19.44 -2.56
CA VAL A 101 1.39 -20.16 -1.71
C VAL A 101 2.64 -19.32 -1.44
N ILE A 102 3.21 -18.66 -2.45
CA ILE A 102 4.35 -17.74 -2.29
C ILE A 102 3.99 -16.60 -1.32
N SER A 103 2.80 -16.02 -1.45
CA SER A 103 2.35 -14.92 -0.57
C SER A 103 2.25 -15.38 0.88
N CYS A 104 1.71 -16.57 1.13
CA CYS A 104 1.53 -17.07 2.49
C CYS A 104 2.81 -17.68 3.12
N THR A 105 3.79 -18.10 2.32
CA THR A 105 5.00 -18.80 2.82
C THR A 105 6.27 -17.98 2.67
N HIS A 106 6.29 -17.05 1.70
CA HIS A 106 7.47 -16.34 1.19
C HIS A 106 8.55 -17.29 0.61
N ASP A 107 8.17 -18.53 0.30
CA ASP A 107 9.09 -19.50 -0.30
C ASP A 107 9.16 -19.29 -1.81
N ARG A 108 10.34 -18.88 -2.29
CA ARG A 108 10.60 -18.64 -3.71
C ARG A 108 10.87 -19.91 -4.51
N SER A 109 10.96 -21.09 -3.87
CA SER A 109 11.15 -22.37 -4.57
C SER A 109 10.00 -22.69 -5.55
N TYR A 110 8.81 -22.12 -5.31
CA TYR A 110 7.65 -22.26 -6.20
C TYR A 110 7.77 -21.45 -7.50
N LEU A 111 8.73 -20.52 -7.62
CA LEU A 111 8.96 -19.76 -8.86
C LEU A 111 9.38 -20.67 -10.02
N ASP A 112 10.14 -21.74 -9.75
CA ASP A 112 10.54 -22.70 -10.80
C ASP A 112 9.33 -23.44 -11.37
N GLN A 113 8.33 -23.70 -10.54
CA GLN A 113 7.07 -24.28 -10.99
C GLN A 113 6.29 -23.28 -11.84
N ILE A 114 6.24 -22.01 -11.44
CA ILE A 114 5.61 -20.93 -12.22
C ILE A 114 6.30 -20.77 -13.58
N ARG A 115 7.63 -20.80 -13.63
CA ARG A 115 8.40 -20.74 -14.89
C ARG A 115 8.02 -21.85 -15.87
N ALA A 116 7.73 -23.05 -15.37
CA ALA A 116 7.34 -24.21 -16.17
C ALA A 116 5.89 -24.16 -16.70
N LEU A 117 5.05 -23.23 -16.22
CA LEU A 117 3.67 -23.07 -16.71
C LEU A 117 3.63 -22.33 -18.05
N PRO A 118 2.55 -22.48 -18.86
CA PRO A 118 2.35 -21.69 -20.06
C PRO A 118 2.43 -20.19 -19.80
N ASP A 119 2.89 -19.42 -20.78
CA ASP A 119 2.99 -17.97 -20.64
C ASP A 119 1.62 -17.31 -20.46
N SER A 120 1.54 -16.44 -19.47
CA SER A 120 0.37 -15.61 -19.19
C SER A 120 0.82 -14.26 -18.61
N PRO A 121 0.00 -13.20 -18.72
CA PRO A 121 0.33 -11.92 -18.11
C PRO A 121 0.64 -12.02 -16.61
N MET A 122 -0.15 -12.80 -15.85
CA MET A 122 0.11 -13.01 -14.42
C MET A 122 1.44 -13.71 -14.18
N LYS A 123 1.79 -14.76 -14.96
CA LYS A 123 3.07 -15.45 -14.83
C LYS A 123 4.22 -14.45 -14.94
N GLN A 124 4.19 -13.61 -15.97
CA GLN A 124 5.27 -12.65 -16.21
C GLN A 124 5.35 -11.61 -15.09
N LEU A 125 4.21 -11.11 -14.61
CA LEU A 125 4.17 -10.16 -13.50
C LEU A 125 4.71 -10.76 -12.19
N VAL A 126 4.38 -12.01 -11.89
CA VAL A 126 4.92 -12.72 -10.71
C VAL A 126 6.43 -12.89 -10.81
N LEU A 127 6.94 -13.28 -11.98
CA LEU A 127 8.38 -13.40 -12.20
C LEU A 127 9.06 -12.05 -12.03
N LEU A 128 8.51 -10.97 -12.58
CA LEU A 128 9.07 -9.61 -12.42
C LEU A 128 9.20 -9.17 -10.96
N LEU A 129 8.18 -9.45 -10.15
CA LEU A 129 8.16 -9.06 -8.73
C LEU A 129 9.12 -9.86 -7.86
N HIS A 130 9.41 -11.10 -8.24
CA HIS A 130 10.13 -12.04 -7.38
C HIS A 130 11.52 -12.44 -7.89
N GLU A 131 11.86 -12.11 -9.14
CA GLU A 131 13.21 -12.28 -9.69
C GLU A 131 14.19 -11.37 -8.94
N PRO A 132 15.25 -11.92 -8.32
CA PRO A 132 16.22 -11.12 -7.58
C PRO A 132 17.15 -10.29 -8.47
N GLU A 133 17.39 -10.72 -9.71
CA GLU A 133 18.38 -10.11 -10.60
C GLU A 133 17.72 -9.26 -11.68
N ASP A 134 18.15 -8.00 -11.83
CA ASP A 134 17.54 -7.07 -12.79
C ASP A 134 17.74 -7.51 -14.25
N ALA A 135 18.87 -8.16 -14.55
CA ALA A 135 19.11 -8.76 -15.86
C ALA A 135 18.12 -9.90 -16.18
N GLY A 136 17.70 -10.67 -15.17
CA GLY A 136 16.71 -11.73 -15.31
C GLY A 136 15.28 -11.22 -15.50
N LYS A 137 15.01 -9.94 -15.23
CA LYS A 137 13.67 -9.34 -15.38
C LYS A 137 13.34 -8.86 -16.79
N LEU A 138 14.34 -8.69 -17.67
CA LEU A 138 14.10 -8.11 -19.00
C LEU A 138 13.18 -8.97 -19.87
N GLU A 139 13.42 -10.28 -19.91
CA GLU A 139 12.61 -11.20 -20.71
C GLU A 139 11.16 -11.27 -20.21
N PRO A 140 10.90 -11.46 -18.90
CA PRO A 140 9.54 -11.34 -18.35
C PRO A 140 8.88 -9.99 -18.62
N ALA A 141 9.62 -8.88 -18.57
CA ALA A 141 9.07 -7.54 -18.80
C ALA A 141 8.62 -7.35 -20.26
N GLN A 142 9.45 -7.82 -21.20
CA GLN A 142 9.13 -7.81 -22.62
C GLN A 142 7.94 -8.72 -22.93
N ALA A 143 7.91 -9.91 -22.34
CA ALA A 143 6.80 -10.85 -22.49
C ALA A 143 5.50 -10.27 -21.91
N PHE A 144 5.53 -9.66 -20.73
CA PHE A 144 4.36 -9.03 -20.12
C PHE A 144 3.82 -7.90 -20.99
N SER A 145 4.70 -7.00 -21.46
CA SER A 145 4.32 -5.91 -22.37
C SER A 145 3.78 -6.42 -23.70
N GLY A 146 4.26 -7.56 -24.22
CA GLY A 146 3.76 -8.16 -25.45
C GLY A 146 2.40 -8.84 -25.29
N LEU A 147 2.15 -9.49 -24.14
CA LEU A 147 0.88 -10.15 -23.83
C LEU A 147 -0.22 -9.18 -23.38
N SER A 148 0.16 -7.99 -22.90
CA SER A 148 -0.75 -6.96 -22.40
C SER A 148 -0.35 -5.57 -22.90
N PRO A 149 -0.38 -5.33 -24.22
CA PRO A 149 0.13 -4.08 -24.81
C PRO A 149 -0.66 -2.85 -24.38
N ASP A 150 -1.94 -3.01 -24.06
CA ASP A 150 -2.82 -1.93 -23.62
C ASP A 150 -2.81 -1.72 -22.10
N ASN A 151 -1.97 -2.46 -21.36
CA ASN A 151 -1.87 -2.35 -19.91
C ASN A 151 -0.72 -1.43 -19.51
N LYS A 152 -1.02 -0.30 -18.84
CA LYS A 152 0.03 0.63 -18.42
C LYS A 152 1.05 0.01 -17.47
N LEU A 153 0.62 -0.91 -16.60
CA LEU A 153 1.54 -1.57 -15.69
C LEU A 153 2.62 -2.34 -16.45
N ALA A 154 2.29 -2.95 -17.59
CA ALA A 154 3.24 -3.69 -18.40
C ALA A 154 4.30 -2.76 -19.01
N GLY A 155 3.88 -1.59 -19.52
CA GLY A 155 4.80 -0.56 -20.02
C GLY A 155 5.68 0.04 -18.91
N VAL A 156 5.10 0.34 -17.74
CA VAL A 156 5.84 0.86 -16.58
C VAL A 156 6.85 -0.16 -16.05
N ALA A 157 6.47 -1.44 -15.98
CA ALA A 157 7.38 -2.51 -15.55
C ALA A 157 8.56 -2.68 -16.52
N LEU A 158 8.30 -2.65 -17.84
CA LEU A 158 9.36 -2.69 -18.85
C LEU A 158 10.27 -1.46 -18.78
N ALA A 159 9.70 -0.26 -18.68
CA ALA A 159 10.47 0.96 -18.52
C ALA A 159 11.36 0.92 -17.27
N ARG A 160 10.84 0.42 -16.15
CA ARG A 160 11.60 0.25 -14.91
C ARG A 160 12.81 -0.66 -15.11
N VAL A 161 12.60 -1.84 -15.70
CA VAL A 161 13.69 -2.80 -15.96
C VAL A 161 14.73 -2.20 -16.91
N LEU A 162 14.31 -1.47 -17.95
CA LEU A 162 15.23 -0.78 -18.85
C LEU A 162 16.06 0.29 -18.12
N GLN A 163 15.47 1.04 -17.19
CA GLN A 163 16.18 2.01 -16.35
C GLN A 163 17.21 1.32 -15.45
N ASP A 164 16.84 0.22 -14.79
CA ASP A 164 17.74 -0.55 -13.92
C ASP A 164 18.94 -1.13 -14.70
N LEU A 165 18.76 -1.38 -16.01
CA LEU A 165 19.82 -1.80 -16.93
C LEU A 165 20.60 -0.65 -17.58
N GLY A 166 20.34 0.61 -17.19
CA GLY A 166 20.99 1.80 -17.74
C GLY A 166 20.56 2.19 -19.16
N ARG A 167 19.45 1.61 -19.66
CA ARG A 167 18.87 1.89 -21.00
C ARG A 167 17.81 2.98 -20.91
N THR A 168 18.21 4.17 -20.44
CA THR A 168 17.29 5.26 -20.11
C THR A 168 16.50 5.77 -21.32
N ASP A 169 17.13 5.89 -22.49
CA ASP A 169 16.45 6.36 -23.72
C ASP A 169 15.36 5.39 -24.18
N ASP A 170 15.63 4.07 -24.10
CA ASP A 170 14.64 3.04 -24.43
C ASP A 170 13.46 3.08 -23.44
N ALA A 171 13.75 3.27 -22.15
CA ALA A 171 12.71 3.40 -21.13
C ALA A 171 11.81 4.62 -21.39
N ALA A 172 12.39 5.77 -21.76
CA ALA A 172 11.62 6.96 -22.12
C ALA A 172 10.75 6.71 -23.36
N GLY A 173 11.29 6.02 -24.36
CA GLY A 173 10.55 5.61 -25.56
C GLY A 173 9.37 4.68 -25.26
N VAL A 174 9.51 3.79 -24.28
CA VAL A 174 8.39 2.96 -23.79
C VAL A 174 7.36 3.84 -23.11
N LEU A 175 7.74 4.64 -22.10
CA LEU A 175 6.84 5.48 -21.31
C LEU A 175 5.99 6.44 -22.16
N ALA A 176 6.57 7.00 -23.23
CA ALA A 176 5.86 7.90 -24.15
C ALA A 176 4.72 7.23 -24.92
N ARG A 177 4.65 5.90 -24.96
CA ARG A 177 3.65 5.11 -25.72
C ARG A 177 2.65 4.38 -24.83
N VAL A 178 2.81 4.46 -23.52
CA VAL A 178 2.00 3.68 -22.58
C VAL A 178 0.63 4.34 -22.39
N PRO A 179 -0.47 3.57 -22.35
CA PRO A 179 -1.80 4.08 -22.02
C PRO A 179 -1.86 4.76 -20.65
N THR A 180 -2.94 5.49 -20.39
CA THR A 180 -3.06 6.37 -19.21
C THR A 180 -3.32 5.63 -17.91
N MET A 181 -3.90 4.43 -17.93
CA MET A 181 -4.29 3.68 -16.73
C MET A 181 -3.75 2.24 -16.72
N PRO A 182 -3.24 1.73 -15.58
CA PRO A 182 -2.94 0.31 -15.42
C PRO A 182 -4.24 -0.49 -15.33
N ASP A 183 -4.19 -1.78 -15.68
CA ASP A 183 -5.30 -2.72 -15.46
C ASP A 183 -4.75 -3.99 -14.82
N THR A 184 -5.10 -4.24 -13.56
CA THR A 184 -4.78 -5.53 -12.92
C THR A 184 -6.01 -6.23 -12.34
N SER A 185 -7.19 -5.73 -12.69
CA SER A 185 -8.46 -6.21 -12.15
C SER A 185 -8.59 -7.73 -12.27
N GLY A 186 -8.12 -8.31 -13.39
CA GLY A 186 -8.02 -9.75 -13.60
C GLY A 186 -7.07 -10.46 -12.61
N PHE A 187 -5.88 -9.93 -12.36
CA PHE A 187 -4.89 -10.56 -11.47
C PHE A 187 -5.33 -10.55 -10.01
N GLN A 188 -5.87 -9.42 -9.56
CA GLN A 188 -6.40 -9.30 -8.20
C GLN A 188 -7.60 -10.23 -8.00
N THR A 189 -8.51 -10.29 -8.96
CA THR A 189 -9.68 -11.19 -8.90
C THR A 189 -9.24 -12.63 -8.74
N GLU A 190 -8.33 -13.11 -9.60
CA GLU A 190 -7.77 -14.46 -9.53
C GLU A 190 -7.13 -14.75 -8.15
N LEU A 191 -6.32 -13.82 -7.61
CA LEU A 191 -5.72 -14.00 -6.29
C LEU A 191 -6.77 -14.02 -5.17
N MET A 192 -7.80 -13.18 -5.25
CA MET A 192 -8.90 -13.15 -4.26
C MET A 192 -9.76 -14.42 -4.31
N GLU A 193 -9.93 -15.03 -5.48
CA GLU A 193 -10.54 -16.35 -5.61
C GLU A 193 -9.72 -17.42 -4.87
N GLU A 194 -8.39 -17.34 -4.89
CA GLU A 194 -7.54 -18.28 -4.14
C GLU A 194 -7.67 -18.11 -2.62
N PHE A 195 -7.77 -16.87 -2.11
CA PHE A 195 -8.06 -16.62 -0.69
C PHE A 195 -9.48 -17.09 -0.31
N ALA A 196 -10.47 -16.90 -1.17
CA ALA A 196 -11.82 -17.43 -0.96
C ALA A 196 -11.82 -18.96 -0.92
N ALA A 197 -11.09 -19.62 -1.84
CA ALA A 197 -10.94 -21.06 -1.83
C ALA A 197 -10.20 -21.59 -0.59
N ALA A 198 -9.18 -20.89 -0.11
CA ALA A 198 -8.46 -21.26 1.11
C ALA A 198 -9.40 -21.30 2.32
N ARG A 199 -10.38 -20.40 2.39
CA ARG A 199 -11.43 -20.41 3.43
C ARG A 199 -12.32 -21.65 3.35
N GLU A 200 -12.66 -22.09 2.15
CA GLU A 200 -13.46 -23.31 1.96
C GLU A 200 -12.67 -24.58 2.33
N ILE A 201 -11.38 -24.60 2.00
CA ILE A 201 -10.50 -25.77 2.20
C ILE A 201 -10.06 -25.91 3.66
N PHE A 202 -9.62 -24.81 4.29
CA PHE A 202 -9.05 -24.82 5.65
C PHE A 202 -10.04 -24.42 6.74
N GLY A 203 -11.23 -23.97 6.35
CA GLY A 203 -12.23 -23.45 7.27
C GLY A 203 -12.16 -21.93 7.43
N LYS A 204 -13.25 -21.36 7.97
CA LYS A 204 -13.49 -19.91 8.04
C LYS A 204 -12.38 -19.16 8.79
N GLU A 205 -12.02 -19.64 9.98
CA GLU A 205 -11.03 -18.99 10.84
C GLU A 205 -9.65 -18.93 10.15
N ARG A 206 -9.20 -20.06 9.60
CA ARG A 206 -7.90 -20.15 8.93
C ARG A 206 -7.83 -19.35 7.63
N GLY A 207 -8.89 -19.38 6.82
CA GLY A 207 -8.99 -18.54 5.62
C GLY A 207 -8.95 -17.04 5.95
N PHE A 208 -9.62 -16.62 7.03
CA PHE A 208 -9.57 -15.24 7.52
C PHE A 208 -8.14 -14.86 7.95
N GLU A 209 -7.47 -15.70 8.73
CA GLU A 209 -6.07 -15.43 9.12
C GLU A 209 -5.17 -15.23 7.91
N LEU A 210 -5.30 -16.07 6.87
CA LEU A 210 -4.48 -15.95 5.68
C LEU A 210 -4.76 -14.64 4.94
N LEU A 211 -6.03 -14.26 4.74
CA LEU A 211 -6.39 -13.01 4.09
C LEU A 211 -5.94 -11.77 4.88
N GLU A 212 -6.15 -11.76 6.21
CA GLU A 212 -5.75 -10.64 7.08
C GLU A 212 -4.24 -10.41 7.03
N ASN A 213 -3.44 -11.48 6.97
CA ASN A 213 -1.98 -11.37 7.04
C ASN A 213 -1.29 -11.24 5.68
N HIS A 214 -1.89 -11.76 4.60
CA HIS A 214 -1.22 -11.86 3.29
C HIS A 214 -1.99 -11.24 2.13
N GLY A 215 -3.27 -10.87 2.30
CA GLY A 215 -4.06 -10.30 1.19
C GLY A 215 -3.45 -9.02 0.61
N GLN A 216 -2.79 -8.22 1.45
CA GLN A 216 -2.13 -6.98 1.01
C GLN A 216 -0.75 -7.21 0.38
N TYR A 217 -0.20 -8.42 0.47
CA TYR A 217 1.17 -8.71 0.04
C TYR A 217 1.38 -8.34 -1.43
N TRP A 218 0.43 -8.75 -2.28
CA TRP A 218 0.46 -8.48 -3.71
C TRP A 218 0.37 -6.99 -4.06
N PRO A 219 -0.71 -6.26 -3.70
CA PRO A 219 -0.84 -4.84 -4.06
C PRO A 219 0.25 -3.97 -3.42
N ALA A 220 0.72 -4.30 -2.21
CA ALA A 220 1.83 -3.58 -1.59
C ALA A 220 3.15 -3.74 -2.36
N ASN A 221 3.47 -4.97 -2.81
CA ASN A 221 4.68 -5.19 -3.60
C ASN A 221 4.59 -4.53 -4.97
N LEU A 222 3.44 -4.58 -5.65
CA LEU A 222 3.22 -3.87 -6.91
C LEU A 222 3.37 -2.36 -6.76
N SER A 223 2.75 -1.78 -5.71
CA SER A 223 2.88 -0.35 -5.39
C SER A 223 4.34 0.03 -5.21
N HIS A 224 5.06 -0.65 -4.30
CA HIS A 224 6.46 -0.36 -4.03
C HIS A 224 7.36 -0.50 -5.26
N ALA A 225 7.09 -1.48 -6.13
CA ALA A 225 7.91 -1.73 -7.30
C ALA A 225 7.68 -0.69 -8.41
N TYR A 226 6.44 -0.25 -8.62
CA TYR A 226 6.06 0.43 -9.87
C TYR A 226 5.41 1.80 -9.70
N LEU A 227 4.85 2.14 -8.54
CA LEU A 227 4.17 3.43 -8.34
C LEU A 227 5.11 4.61 -8.60
N ARG A 228 6.35 4.53 -8.12
CA ARG A 228 7.33 5.60 -8.34
C ARG A 228 7.62 5.82 -9.83
N THR A 229 7.88 4.74 -10.58
CA THR A 229 8.12 4.81 -12.02
C THR A 229 6.89 5.30 -12.78
N TYR A 230 5.68 4.91 -12.34
CA TYR A 230 4.44 5.45 -12.87
C TYR A 230 4.35 6.96 -12.65
N LEU A 231 4.60 7.46 -11.44
CA LEU A 231 4.57 8.90 -11.14
C LEU A 231 5.66 9.65 -11.93
N ASP A 232 6.87 9.10 -12.01
CA ASP A 232 7.97 9.70 -12.77
C ASP A 232 7.73 9.66 -14.30
N SER A 233 6.74 8.89 -14.78
CA SER A 233 6.30 8.93 -16.18
C SER A 233 5.33 10.08 -16.48
N LEU A 234 4.81 10.76 -15.45
CA LEU A 234 3.89 11.89 -15.59
C LEU A 234 4.66 13.19 -15.79
N ASP A 235 4.06 14.14 -16.51
CA ASP A 235 4.60 15.50 -16.59
C ASP A 235 4.36 16.21 -15.25
N PHE A 236 5.43 16.39 -14.49
CA PHE A 236 5.41 17.04 -13.18
C PHE A 236 4.79 18.44 -13.24
N ALA A 237 5.16 19.26 -14.23
CA ALA A 237 4.67 20.62 -14.35
C ALA A 237 3.18 20.66 -14.72
N ALA A 238 2.73 19.73 -15.57
CA ALA A 238 1.32 19.61 -15.91
C ALA A 238 0.46 19.10 -14.74
N VAL A 239 0.99 18.18 -13.93
CA VAL A 239 0.26 17.57 -12.80
C VAL A 239 0.21 18.48 -11.58
N VAL A 240 1.36 19.01 -11.16
CA VAL A 240 1.46 19.81 -9.92
C VAL A 240 1.16 21.29 -10.19
N GLY A 241 1.34 21.73 -11.44
CA GLY A 241 1.30 23.15 -11.80
C GLY A 241 2.30 23.95 -10.98
N ASP A 242 1.92 25.18 -10.65
CA ASP A 242 2.66 26.04 -9.73
C ASP A 242 2.36 25.70 -8.24
N GLY A 243 1.92 24.48 -7.90
CA GLY A 243 1.51 24.11 -6.53
C GLY A 243 0.05 24.44 -6.20
N ASN A 244 -0.75 24.78 -7.22
CA ASN A 244 -2.19 25.04 -7.11
C ASN A 244 -3.06 23.78 -7.14
N MET A 245 -2.44 22.60 -7.28
CA MET A 245 -3.12 21.32 -7.20
C MET A 245 -3.91 21.19 -5.89
N GLU A 246 -5.13 20.68 -5.97
CA GLU A 246 -5.92 20.33 -4.80
C GLU A 246 -5.47 18.98 -4.22
N THR A 247 -5.63 18.78 -2.91
CA THR A 247 -5.21 17.52 -2.27
C THR A 247 -6.01 16.32 -2.75
N SER A 248 -7.28 16.52 -3.13
CA SER A 248 -8.10 15.48 -3.78
C SER A 248 -7.55 15.09 -5.15
N GLU A 249 -7.09 16.05 -5.94
CA GLU A 249 -6.47 15.75 -7.25
C GLU A 249 -5.17 14.98 -7.07
N ALA A 250 -4.34 15.36 -6.08
CA ALA A 250 -3.13 14.61 -5.75
C ALA A 250 -3.47 13.16 -5.40
N ARG A 251 -4.47 12.99 -4.53
CA ARG A 251 -4.98 11.67 -4.15
C ARG A 251 -5.44 10.87 -5.36
N ASP A 252 -6.20 11.46 -6.28
CA ASP A 252 -6.73 10.76 -7.45
C ASP A 252 -5.63 10.31 -8.42
N VAL A 253 -4.55 11.08 -8.58
CA VAL A 253 -3.43 10.74 -9.49
C VAL A 253 -2.72 9.45 -9.08
N ALA A 254 -2.34 9.31 -7.82
CA ALA A 254 -1.73 8.08 -7.30
C ALA A 254 -2.78 7.02 -6.94
N GLY A 255 -3.94 7.46 -6.46
CA GLY A 255 -5.05 6.62 -6.03
C GLY A 255 -5.66 5.83 -7.18
N GLY A 256 -5.74 6.42 -8.38
CA GLY A 256 -6.16 5.69 -9.58
C GLY A 256 -5.23 4.51 -9.88
N PHE A 257 -3.91 4.70 -9.82
CA PHE A 257 -2.96 3.59 -9.98
C PHE A 257 -3.12 2.54 -8.89
N LEU A 258 -3.19 2.98 -7.63
CA LEU A 258 -3.31 2.09 -6.48
C LEU A 258 -4.61 1.26 -6.51
N HIS A 259 -5.73 1.89 -6.85
CA HIS A 259 -7.02 1.23 -7.02
C HIS A 259 -6.93 0.11 -8.07
N GLU A 260 -6.40 0.43 -9.25
CA GLU A 260 -6.29 -0.51 -10.36
C GLU A 260 -5.33 -1.68 -10.10
N ILE A 261 -4.35 -1.51 -9.19
CA ILE A 261 -3.47 -2.60 -8.74
C ILE A 261 -4.05 -3.41 -7.57
N GLY A 262 -5.24 -3.06 -7.11
CA GLY A 262 -5.95 -3.74 -6.03
C GLY A 262 -5.55 -3.32 -4.62
N TYR A 263 -5.07 -2.10 -4.45
CA TYR A 263 -4.75 -1.58 -3.13
C TYR A 263 -6.02 -1.41 -2.29
N PRO A 264 -6.06 -1.89 -1.04
CA PRO A 264 -7.29 -1.87 -0.26
C PRO A 264 -7.81 -0.46 -0.01
N GLY A 265 -9.11 -0.26 -0.25
CA GLY A 265 -9.74 1.07 -0.17
C GLY A 265 -9.61 1.76 1.20
N ASN A 266 -9.48 0.98 2.28
CA ASN A 266 -9.30 1.53 3.64
C ASN A 266 -7.90 2.13 3.90
N SER A 267 -6.93 1.87 3.02
CA SER A 267 -5.56 2.41 3.08
C SER A 267 -5.15 3.18 1.83
N LEU A 268 -5.96 3.14 0.77
CA LEU A 268 -5.66 3.71 -0.53
C LEU A 268 -5.35 5.21 -0.46
N ASP A 269 -6.24 6.00 0.15
CA ASP A 269 -6.07 7.45 0.26
C ASP A 269 -4.78 7.84 0.99
N GLN A 270 -4.45 7.11 2.06
CA GLN A 270 -3.23 7.34 2.82
C GLN A 270 -1.99 7.05 1.97
N GLU A 271 -1.96 5.90 1.31
CA GLU A 271 -0.83 5.48 0.48
C GLU A 271 -0.64 6.41 -0.71
N ALA A 272 -1.73 6.80 -1.38
CA ALA A 272 -1.72 7.73 -2.50
C ALA A 272 -1.10 9.08 -2.11
N LEU A 273 -1.54 9.66 -0.99
CA LEU A 273 -1.05 10.95 -0.53
C LEU A 273 0.40 10.89 -0.03
N VAL A 274 0.83 9.79 0.61
CA VAL A 274 2.24 9.58 0.96
C VAL A 274 3.11 9.54 -0.30
N ALA A 275 2.72 8.75 -1.29
CA ALA A 275 3.45 8.63 -2.55
C ALA A 275 3.54 9.97 -3.29
N MET A 276 2.43 10.71 -3.38
CA MET A 276 2.41 12.04 -4.01
C MET A 276 3.27 13.05 -3.26
N ARG A 277 3.19 13.10 -1.93
CA ARG A 277 4.03 14.00 -1.12
C ARG A 277 5.51 13.74 -1.40
N ASP A 278 5.93 12.49 -1.37
CA ASP A 278 7.33 12.11 -1.55
C ASP A 278 7.79 12.37 -3.00
N TRP A 279 6.90 12.13 -3.98
CA TRP A 279 7.14 12.46 -5.38
C TRP A 279 7.30 13.96 -5.63
N ILE A 280 6.38 14.79 -5.10
CA ILE A 280 6.45 16.25 -5.17
C ILE A 280 7.71 16.76 -4.48
N ALA A 281 8.00 16.26 -3.27
CA ALA A 281 9.17 16.68 -2.53
C ALA A 281 10.48 16.39 -3.30
N SER A 282 10.59 15.21 -3.91
CA SER A 282 11.76 14.81 -4.70
C SER A 282 11.97 15.70 -5.93
N ASN A 283 10.92 15.94 -6.71
CA ASN A 283 10.99 16.70 -7.96
C ASN A 283 11.12 18.22 -7.72
N SER A 284 10.70 18.71 -6.56
CA SER A 284 10.82 20.13 -6.16
C SER A 284 12.17 20.52 -5.55
N SER A 285 13.07 19.57 -5.30
CA SER A 285 14.24 19.76 -4.41
C SER A 285 15.27 20.82 -4.85
N GLY A 286 15.24 21.27 -6.11
CA GLY A 286 16.10 22.36 -6.63
C GLY A 286 15.39 23.69 -6.92
N SER A 287 14.07 23.77 -6.78
CA SER A 287 13.27 24.92 -7.23
C SER A 287 11.97 25.08 -6.43
N ARG A 288 11.98 24.72 -5.15
CA ARG A 288 10.76 24.71 -4.32
C ARG A 288 10.22 26.13 -4.13
N THR A 289 9.08 26.40 -4.76
CA THR A 289 8.34 27.65 -4.59
C THR A 289 7.54 27.65 -3.27
N PRO A 290 7.14 28.81 -2.76
CA PRO A 290 6.21 28.90 -1.63
C PRO A 290 4.93 28.10 -1.84
N GLU A 291 4.40 28.09 -3.06
CA GLU A 291 3.16 27.42 -3.41
C GLU A 291 3.29 25.89 -3.34
N VAL A 292 4.40 25.32 -3.84
CA VAL A 292 4.69 23.89 -3.71
C VAL A 292 4.88 23.49 -2.23
N THR A 293 5.49 24.38 -1.44
CA THR A 293 5.62 24.16 0.02
C THR A 293 4.25 24.11 0.68
N ASN A 294 3.37 25.07 0.35
CA ASN A 294 2.00 25.10 0.85
C ASN A 294 1.21 23.85 0.44
N LEU A 295 1.40 23.33 -0.77
CA LEU A 295 0.77 22.07 -1.21
C LEU A 295 1.22 20.89 -0.34
N ILE A 296 2.53 20.74 -0.11
CA ILE A 296 3.06 19.69 0.76
C ILE A 296 2.46 19.80 2.17
N ASP A 297 2.35 21.02 2.70
CA ASP A 297 1.75 21.25 4.02
C ASP A 297 0.26 20.90 4.07
N ARG A 298 -0.51 21.21 3.01
CA ARG A 298 -1.91 20.77 2.87
C ARG A 298 -2.02 19.25 2.86
N ILE A 299 -1.18 18.57 2.05
CA ILE A 299 -1.14 17.10 2.00
C ILE A 299 -0.81 16.51 3.37
N ASN A 300 0.18 17.06 4.09
CA ASN A 300 0.53 16.61 5.43
C ASN A 300 -0.63 16.81 6.42
N GLY A 301 -1.35 17.93 6.33
CA GLY A 301 -2.56 18.18 7.13
C GLY A 301 -3.64 17.12 6.90
N GLU A 302 -3.87 16.75 5.64
CA GLU A 302 -4.84 15.70 5.29
C GLU A 302 -4.38 14.30 5.72
N LEU A 303 -3.10 13.96 5.52
CA LEU A 303 -2.51 12.72 6.02
C LEU A 303 -2.68 12.56 7.53
N ASN A 304 -2.50 13.64 8.30
CA ASN A 304 -2.74 13.63 9.74
C ASN A 304 -4.21 13.33 10.09
N SER A 305 -5.15 13.90 9.34
CA SER A 305 -6.59 13.62 9.50
C SER A 305 -6.92 12.17 9.17
N ILE A 306 -6.43 11.66 8.03
CA ILE A 306 -6.63 10.28 7.58
C ILE A 306 -6.02 9.31 8.60
N PHE A 307 -4.82 9.59 9.11
CA PHE A 307 -4.17 8.75 10.11
C PHE A 307 -4.99 8.65 11.39
N LEU A 308 -5.51 9.77 11.91
CA LEU A 308 -6.41 9.76 13.07
C LEU A 308 -7.70 8.99 12.81
N GLY A 309 -8.30 9.14 11.63
CA GLY A 309 -9.46 8.37 11.19
C GLY A 309 -9.15 6.86 11.10
N GLY A 310 -8.04 6.51 10.48
CA GLY A 310 -7.57 5.14 10.29
C GLY A 310 -7.30 4.42 11.62
N MET A 311 -6.76 5.11 12.63
CA MET A 311 -6.63 4.51 13.97
C MET A 311 -7.98 4.21 14.62
N LYS A 312 -8.99 5.07 14.45
CA LYS A 312 -10.34 4.82 14.96
C LYS A 312 -10.98 3.64 14.24
N GLU A 313 -10.88 3.60 12.91
CA GLU A 313 -11.38 2.46 12.12
C GLU A 313 -10.62 1.17 12.44
N HIS A 314 -9.31 1.23 12.71
CA HIS A 314 -8.55 0.06 13.16
C HIS A 314 -8.99 -0.43 14.53
N ALA A 315 -9.21 0.47 15.50
CA ALA A 315 -9.76 0.11 16.80
C ALA A 315 -11.16 -0.50 16.67
N ARG A 316 -12.00 0.05 15.79
CA ARG A 316 -13.31 -0.51 15.46
C ARG A 316 -13.18 -1.90 14.83
N PHE A 317 -12.32 -2.06 13.82
CA PHE A 317 -12.04 -3.33 13.16
C PHE A 317 -11.62 -4.39 14.18
N LEU A 318 -10.74 -4.07 15.12
CA LEU A 318 -10.31 -5.00 16.18
C LEU A 318 -11.45 -5.44 17.12
N ARG A 319 -12.51 -4.64 17.25
CA ARG A 319 -13.71 -4.92 18.06
C ARG A 319 -14.85 -5.59 17.29
N MET A 320 -14.78 -5.62 15.95
CA MET A 320 -15.80 -6.27 15.11
C MET A 320 -15.81 -7.78 15.34
N ARG A 321 -17.00 -8.40 15.18
CA ARG A 321 -17.12 -9.86 15.18
C ARG A 321 -16.40 -10.45 13.96
N GLU A 322 -16.03 -11.72 14.02
CA GLU A 322 -15.26 -12.38 12.95
C GLU A 322 -15.93 -12.28 11.56
N GLU A 323 -17.23 -12.55 11.49
CA GLU A 323 -17.99 -12.46 10.22
C GLU A 323 -18.05 -11.03 9.68
N GLU A 324 -18.22 -10.04 10.56
CA GLU A 324 -18.20 -8.61 10.20
C GLU A 324 -16.82 -8.20 9.67
N ARG A 325 -15.74 -8.67 10.30
CA ARG A 325 -14.37 -8.40 9.85
C ARG A 325 -14.06 -9.04 8.51
N TRP A 326 -14.52 -10.27 8.29
CA TRP A 326 -14.34 -10.94 7.00
C TRP A 326 -15.03 -10.18 5.88
N ASN A 327 -16.29 -9.79 6.07
CA ASN A 327 -17.00 -8.97 5.10
C ASN A 327 -16.33 -7.62 4.91
N TYR A 328 -15.88 -6.98 5.99
CA TYR A 328 -15.10 -5.75 5.92
C TYR A 328 -13.83 -5.92 5.06
N LEU A 329 -13.04 -6.98 5.28
CA LEU A 329 -11.85 -7.25 4.49
C LEU A 329 -12.20 -7.51 3.03
N LEU A 330 -13.17 -8.38 2.74
CA LEU A 330 -13.60 -8.64 1.36
C LEU A 330 -14.07 -7.37 0.66
N GLU A 331 -14.87 -6.54 1.32
CA GLU A 331 -15.28 -5.24 0.79
C GLU A 331 -14.09 -4.30 0.57
N SER A 332 -13.05 -4.40 1.39
CA SER A 332 -11.84 -3.59 1.25
C SER A 332 -11.01 -3.98 0.02
N TYR A 333 -11.11 -5.24 -0.42
CA TYR A 333 -10.39 -5.78 -1.59
C TYR A 333 -11.27 -5.89 -2.85
N ALA A 334 -12.60 -5.79 -2.73
CA ALA A 334 -13.52 -5.83 -3.87
C ALA A 334 -13.88 -4.44 -4.41
N ARG A 335 -13.46 -3.39 -3.70
CA ARG A 335 -13.54 -1.98 -4.09
C ARG A 335 -12.16 -1.48 -4.49
#